data_AF-A0A1I0QSA5-F1
#
_entry.id   AF-A0A1I0QSA5-F1
#
_cell.length_a   1.000
_cell.length_b   1.000
_cell.length_c   1.000
_cell.angle_alpha   90.00
_cell.angle_beta   90.00
_cell.angle_gamma   90.00
#
_symmetry.space_group_name_H-M   'P 1'
#
loop_
_entity.id
_entity.type
_entity.pdbx_description
1 polymer ?
#
loop_
_entity_poly.entity_id
_entity_poly.type
_entity_poly.pdbx_seq_one_letter_code
_entity_poly.pdbx_strand_id
1 'polypeptide(L)'
;MIDFFGIVSINAEYIILGILGITIGAIILSIVILFKLKELKRKYNLFMNGKDAESLEPLLLKRFEEIEKLTLANTKNTKEITEIFSRLQFVYQKVGIVKYDAFNEMGGRLSFSLAMLDNRNNGYIINSMHSREGCYTYIKEIVNGQSYIDLGDEERQALNQAIAGQGDVDLGDINSKLK
;
A
#
# COMPACT_ATOMS: atom_id res chain seq x y z
N MET A 1 27.95 -78.10 -36.89
CA MET A 1 28.24 -76.70 -37.29
C MET A 1 26.89 -76.03 -37.49
N ILE A 2 26.59 -74.95 -36.78
CA ILE A 2 25.33 -74.21 -36.96
C ILE A 2 25.72 -72.89 -37.64
N ASP A 3 25.26 -72.69 -38.88
CA ASP A 3 25.55 -71.49 -39.66
C ASP A 3 24.71 -70.33 -39.13
N PHE A 4 25.24 -69.62 -38.14
CA PHE A 4 24.65 -68.39 -37.64
C PHE A 4 25.03 -67.24 -38.59
N PHE A 5 24.15 -66.95 -39.55
CA PHE A 5 24.26 -65.83 -40.50
C PHE A 5 25.32 -65.93 -41.61
N GLY A 6 25.71 -67.13 -42.07
CA GLY A 6 26.45 -67.32 -43.34
C GLY A 6 27.81 -66.60 -43.49
N ILE A 7 28.32 -65.98 -42.43
CA ILE A 7 29.54 -65.14 -42.47
C ILE A 7 30.60 -65.64 -41.47
N VAL A 8 30.24 -66.44 -40.45
CA VAL A 8 31.21 -67.01 -39.49
C VAL A 8 30.78 -68.40 -39.00
N SER A 9 31.62 -69.42 -39.18
CA SER A 9 31.39 -70.79 -38.67
C SER A 9 31.88 -70.90 -37.22
N ILE A 10 31.05 -70.48 -36.26
CA ILE A 10 31.37 -70.55 -34.82
C ILE A 10 30.73 -71.81 -34.22
N ASN A 11 31.46 -72.53 -33.35
CA ASN A 11 30.90 -73.68 -32.63
C ASN A 11 29.75 -73.22 -31.72
N ALA A 12 28.63 -73.95 -31.76
CA ALA A 12 27.39 -73.63 -31.02
C ALA A 12 27.62 -73.43 -29.52
N GLU A 13 28.61 -74.12 -28.94
CA GLU A 13 29.01 -74.00 -27.54
C GLU A 13 29.45 -72.58 -27.17
N TYR A 14 30.18 -71.88 -28.05
CA TYR A 14 30.63 -70.50 -27.79
C TYR A 14 29.48 -69.49 -27.88
N ILE A 15 28.48 -69.73 -28.74
CA ILE A 15 27.29 -68.89 -28.85
C ILE A 15 26.47 -68.97 -27.56
N ILE A 16 26.28 -70.19 -27.02
CA ILE A 16 25.56 -70.41 -25.76
C ILE A 16 26.28 -69.72 -24.60
N LEU A 17 27.61 -69.82 -24.54
CA LEU A 17 28.41 -69.17 -23.48
C LEU A 17 28.31 -67.63 -23.54
N GLY A 18 28.30 -67.06 -24.75
CA GLY A 18 28.13 -65.62 -24.97
C GLY A 18 26.77 -65.11 -24.50
N ILE A 19 25.68 -65.82 -24.84
CA ILE A 19 24.31 -65.47 -24.41
C ILE A 19 24.20 -65.57 -22.88
N LEU A 20 24.82 -66.57 -22.27
CA LEU A 20 24.81 -66.74 -20.81
C LEU A 20 25.45 -65.53 -20.12
N GLY A 21 26.60 -65.07 -20.63
CA GLY A 21 27.30 -63.90 -20.11
C GLY A 21 26.47 -62.60 -20.22
N ILE A 22 25.81 -62.37 -21.35
CA ILE A 22 24.93 -61.21 -21.55
C ILE A 22 23.73 -61.26 -20.60
N THR A 23 23.16 -62.44 -20.39
CA THR A 23 22.01 -62.62 -19.49
C THR A 23 22.40 -62.29 -18.04
N ILE A 24 23.56 -62.77 -17.58
CA ILE A 24 24.09 -62.47 -16.24
C ILE A 24 24.34 -60.96 -16.08
N GLY A 25 24.93 -60.31 -17.10
CA GLY A 25 25.14 -58.87 -17.12
C GLY A 25 23.83 -58.06 -17.00
N ALA A 26 22.79 -58.47 -17.72
CA ALA A 26 21.48 -57.83 -17.66
C ALA A 26 20.80 -57.98 -16.29
N ILE A 27 20.97 -59.13 -15.63
CA ILE A 27 20.46 -59.37 -14.28
C ILE A 27 21.16 -58.46 -13.27
N ILE A 28 22.50 -58.35 -13.34
CA ILE A 28 23.28 -57.46 -12.47
C ILE A 28 22.84 -56.00 -12.66
N LEU A 29 22.68 -55.55 -13.91
CA LEU A 29 22.22 -54.20 -14.21
C LEU A 29 20.81 -53.94 -13.63
N SER A 30 19.89 -54.89 -13.78
CA SER A 30 18.53 -54.81 -13.23
C SER A 30 18.55 -54.67 -11.71
N ILE A 31 19.39 -55.44 -11.02
CA ILE A 31 19.56 -55.37 -9.57
C ILE A 31 20.08 -53.99 -9.15
N VAL A 32 21.10 -53.46 -9.85
CA VAL A 32 21.65 -52.11 -9.56
C VAL A 32 20.58 -51.03 -9.74
N ILE A 33 19.76 -51.11 -10.79
CA ILE A 33 18.66 -50.17 -11.03
C ILE A 33 17.62 -50.25 -9.90
N LEU A 34 17.24 -51.45 -9.46
CA LEU A 34 16.31 -51.64 -8.35
C LEU A 34 16.82 -51.05 -7.03
N PHE A 35 18.11 -51.20 -6.74
CA PHE A 35 18.73 -50.57 -5.56
C PHE A 35 18.71 -49.04 -5.65
N LYS A 36 19.10 -48.47 -6.81
CA LYS A 36 19.04 -47.01 -7.04
C LYS A 36 17.61 -46.48 -6.95
N LEU A 37 16.63 -47.20 -7.50
CA LEU A 37 15.21 -46.84 -7.42
C LEU A 37 14.70 -46.89 -5.99
N LYS A 38 15.12 -47.89 -5.19
CA LYS A 38 14.75 -47.98 -3.77
C LYS A 38 15.35 -46.83 -2.95
N GLU A 39 16.60 -46.45 -3.23
CA GLU A 39 17.25 -45.32 -2.57
C GLU A 39 16.59 -43.99 -2.96
N LEU A 40 16.28 -43.81 -4.26
CA LEU A 40 15.58 -42.62 -4.76
C LEU A 40 14.17 -42.54 -4.16
N LYS A 41 13.43 -43.65 -4.14
CA LYS A 41 12.09 -43.73 -3.54
C LYS A 41 12.14 -43.50 -2.03
N ARG A 42 13.19 -43.96 -1.34
CA ARG A 42 13.40 -43.68 0.09
C ARG A 42 13.73 -42.21 0.34
N LYS A 43 14.59 -41.58 -0.47
CA LYS A 43 14.90 -40.14 -0.39
C LYS A 43 13.67 -39.29 -0.71
N TYR A 44 12.90 -39.67 -1.73
CA TYR A 44 11.64 -39.04 -2.09
C TYR A 44 10.60 -39.17 -0.97
N ASN A 45 10.38 -40.38 -0.44
CA ASN A 45 9.48 -40.60 0.68
C ASN A 45 9.99 -39.99 1.98
N LEU A 46 11.29 -39.80 2.18
CA LEU A 46 11.81 -39.12 3.39
C LEU A 46 11.68 -37.59 3.25
N PHE A 47 11.85 -37.06 2.04
CA PHE A 47 11.56 -35.66 1.72
C PHE A 47 10.05 -35.35 1.80
N MET A 48 9.20 -36.35 1.56
CA MET A 48 7.74 -36.22 1.61
C MET A 48 7.09 -36.70 2.93
N ASN A 49 7.70 -37.62 3.68
CA ASN A 49 7.18 -38.16 4.96
C ASN A 49 8.02 -37.78 6.19
N GLY A 50 9.06 -36.97 6.03
CA GLY A 50 9.89 -36.49 7.12
C GLY A 50 9.24 -35.30 7.83
N LYS A 51 8.40 -35.59 8.82
CA LYS A 51 7.71 -34.63 9.73
C LYS A 51 6.54 -33.88 9.07
N ASP A 52 5.32 -34.19 9.53
CA ASP A 52 4.05 -33.53 9.20
C ASP A 52 3.56 -33.70 7.76
N ALA A 53 3.48 -34.95 7.30
CA ALA A 53 3.01 -35.36 5.97
C ALA A 53 1.49 -35.32 5.78
N GLU A 54 0.81 -34.33 6.36
CA GLU A 54 -0.44 -33.81 5.77
C GLU A 54 -0.04 -32.68 4.83
N SER A 55 0.41 -33.10 3.65
CA SER A 55 0.41 -32.38 2.39
C SER A 55 0.93 -30.93 2.45
N LEU A 56 2.21 -30.73 2.10
CA LEU A 56 2.78 -29.41 1.87
C LEU A 56 2.10 -28.67 0.69
N GLU A 57 1.46 -29.40 -0.22
CA GLU A 57 0.75 -28.85 -1.38
C GLU A 57 -0.40 -27.89 -1.00
N PRO A 58 -1.42 -28.27 -0.22
CA PRO A 58 -2.46 -27.36 0.26
C PRO A 58 -1.90 -26.24 1.14
N LEU A 59 -0.80 -26.46 1.87
CA LEU A 59 -0.13 -25.37 2.60
C LEU A 59 0.49 -24.36 1.63
N LEU A 60 1.20 -24.81 0.61
CA LEU A 60 1.76 -23.91 -0.41
C LEU A 60 0.68 -23.21 -1.22
N LEU A 61 -0.37 -23.92 -1.63
CA LEU A 61 -1.53 -23.33 -2.32
C LEU A 61 -2.20 -22.25 -1.46
N LYS A 62 -2.44 -22.55 -0.17
CA LYS A 62 -2.99 -21.57 0.78
C LYS A 62 -2.06 -20.36 0.93
N ARG A 63 -0.74 -20.56 0.97
CA ARG A 63 0.23 -19.47 1.06
C ARG A 63 0.29 -18.63 -0.22
N PHE A 64 0.16 -19.22 -1.40
CA PHE A 64 0.04 -18.47 -2.65
C PHE A 64 -1.25 -17.64 -2.69
N GLU A 65 -2.37 -18.22 -2.26
CA GLU A 65 -3.65 -17.50 -2.16
C GLU A 65 -3.58 -16.34 -1.15
N GLU A 66 -2.93 -16.55 0.00
CA GLU A 66 -2.67 -15.48 0.99
C GLU A 66 -1.77 -14.39 0.41
N ILE A 67 -0.71 -14.74 -0.33
CA ILE A 67 0.16 -13.76 -1.00
C ILE A 67 -0.63 -12.97 -2.03
N GLU A 68 -1.45 -13.61 -2.86
CA GLU A 68 -2.28 -12.94 -3.86
C GLU A 68 -3.25 -11.96 -3.18
N LYS A 69 -3.97 -12.41 -2.14
CA LYS A 69 -4.85 -11.56 -1.32
C LYS A 69 -4.10 -10.36 -0.74
N LEU A 70 -2.90 -10.58 -0.21
CA LEU A 70 -2.07 -9.49 0.33
C LEU A 70 -1.64 -8.51 -0.77
N THR A 71 -1.23 -8.98 -1.94
CA THR A 71 -0.86 -8.10 -3.06
C THR A 71 -2.04 -7.28 -3.57
N LEU A 72 -3.23 -7.88 -3.64
CA LEU A 72 -4.47 -7.19 -4.01
C LEU A 72 -4.85 -6.14 -2.97
N ALA A 73 -4.82 -6.49 -1.69
CA ALA A 73 -5.09 -5.56 -0.59
C ALA A 73 -4.08 -4.41 -0.57
N ASN A 74 -2.79 -4.69 -0.77
CA ASN A 74 -1.75 -3.68 -0.83
C ASN A 74 -1.99 -2.71 -2.00
N THR A 75 -2.25 -3.24 -3.20
CA THR A 75 -2.55 -2.44 -4.40
C THR A 75 -3.78 -1.56 -4.18
N LYS A 76 -4.84 -2.11 -3.57
CA LYS A 76 -6.05 -1.36 -3.21
C LYS A 76 -5.73 -0.24 -2.23
N ASN A 77 -4.99 -0.53 -1.16
CA ASN A 77 -4.61 0.46 -0.17
C ASN A 77 -3.75 1.59 -0.78
N THR A 78 -2.79 1.26 -1.64
CA THR A 78 -1.98 2.27 -2.34
C THR A 78 -2.86 3.18 -3.20
N LYS A 79 -3.85 2.61 -3.89
CA LYS A 79 -4.81 3.38 -4.69
C LYS A 79 -5.66 4.31 -3.81
N GLU A 80 -6.21 3.81 -2.72
CA GLU A 80 -7.00 4.60 -1.77
C GLU A 80 -6.17 5.73 -1.15
N ILE A 81 -4.93 5.46 -0.74
CA ILE A 81 -4.01 6.47 -0.22
C ILE A 81 -3.75 7.55 -1.27
N THR A 82 -3.50 7.16 -2.52
CA THR A 82 -3.29 8.12 -3.63
C THR A 82 -4.53 8.98 -3.86
N GLU A 83 -5.72 8.38 -3.79
CA GLU A 83 -6.98 9.09 -3.92
C GLU A 83 -7.19 10.08 -2.77
N ILE A 84 -6.92 9.67 -1.52
CA ILE A 84 -6.98 10.55 -0.35
C ILE A 84 -6.05 11.74 -0.53
N PHE A 85 -4.78 11.52 -0.88
CA PHE A 85 -3.83 12.62 -1.10
C PHE A 85 -4.26 13.54 -2.23
N SER A 86 -4.86 13.02 -3.30
CA SER A 86 -5.38 13.86 -4.39
C SER A 86 -6.55 14.74 -3.93
N ARG A 87 -7.44 14.22 -3.08
CA ARG A 87 -8.58 14.97 -2.53
C ARG A 87 -8.13 16.02 -1.50
N LEU A 88 -7.14 15.69 -0.66
CA LEU A 88 -6.60 16.60 0.36
C LEU A 88 -6.03 17.89 -0.23
N GLN A 89 -5.59 17.89 -1.49
CA GLN A 89 -5.09 19.11 -2.16
C GLN A 89 -6.14 20.23 -2.27
N PHE A 90 -7.43 19.89 -2.21
CA PHE A 90 -8.54 20.83 -2.38
C PHE A 90 -9.28 21.11 -1.06
N VAL A 91 -8.88 20.49 0.04
CA VAL A 91 -9.48 20.71 1.35
C VAL A 91 -8.85 21.94 2.01
N TYR A 92 -9.66 22.78 2.65
CA TYR A 92 -9.14 23.86 3.49
C TYR A 92 -8.46 23.29 4.72
N GLN A 93 -7.15 23.51 4.82
CA GLN A 93 -6.29 23.00 5.89
C GLN A 93 -5.62 24.11 6.70
N LYS A 94 -5.69 25.36 6.20
CA LYS A 94 -5.12 26.54 6.82
C LYS A 94 -6.27 27.46 7.20
N VAL A 95 -6.40 27.76 8.48
CA VAL A 95 -7.47 28.60 9.01
C VAL A 95 -6.85 29.75 9.81
N GLY A 96 -7.46 30.93 9.78
CA GLY A 96 -7.07 32.06 10.60
C GLY A 96 -8.31 32.87 10.95
N ILE A 97 -8.45 33.30 12.20
CA ILE A 97 -9.63 34.04 12.67
C ILE A 97 -9.23 35.20 13.55
N VAL A 98 -9.73 36.37 13.17
CA VAL A 98 -9.53 37.62 13.91
C VAL A 98 -10.88 38.14 14.34
N LYS A 99 -11.09 38.24 15.66
CA LYS A 99 -12.26 38.89 16.25
C LYS A 99 -11.96 40.34 16.56
N TYR A 100 -12.86 41.23 16.16
CA TYR A 100 -12.71 42.66 16.30
C TYR A 100 -14.06 43.33 16.59
N ASP A 101 -14.02 44.63 16.87
CA ASP A 101 -15.20 45.46 17.05
C ASP A 101 -15.27 46.46 15.89
N ALA A 102 -16.21 46.25 14.98
CA ALA A 102 -16.32 47.05 13.75
C ALA A 102 -16.94 48.43 13.99
N PHE A 103 -17.73 48.59 15.07
CA PHE A 103 -18.52 49.81 15.30
C PHE A 103 -18.32 50.44 16.68
N ASN A 104 -17.56 49.82 17.60
CA ASN A 104 -17.24 50.35 18.93
C ASN A 104 -18.49 50.74 19.76
N GLU A 105 -19.66 50.24 19.35
CA GLU A 105 -21.00 50.62 19.82
C GLU A 105 -21.70 49.50 20.61
N MET A 106 -21.13 48.29 20.59
CA MET A 106 -21.62 47.10 21.28
C MET A 106 -20.56 46.56 22.22
N GLY A 107 -20.99 46.13 23.41
CA GLY A 107 -20.10 45.60 24.46
C GLY A 107 -19.51 44.22 24.15
N GLY A 108 -18.76 44.07 23.06
CA GLY A 108 -18.03 42.84 22.72
C GLY A 108 -17.51 42.79 21.27
N ARG A 109 -16.45 42.00 21.05
CA ARG A 109 -15.90 41.71 19.71
C ARG A 109 -16.73 40.66 18.97
N LEU A 110 -17.89 41.06 18.47
CA LEU A 110 -18.82 40.20 17.73
C LEU A 110 -18.52 40.14 16.22
N SER A 111 -17.72 41.07 15.71
CA SER A 111 -17.28 41.04 14.30
C SER A 111 -16.07 40.12 14.14
N PHE A 112 -15.96 39.45 13.00
CA PHE A 112 -14.86 38.55 12.73
C PHE A 112 -14.46 38.50 11.26
N SER A 113 -13.19 38.22 11.02
CA SER A 113 -12.66 37.83 9.71
C SER A 113 -12.08 36.42 9.81
N LEU A 114 -12.53 35.54 8.93
CA LEU A 114 -12.14 34.13 8.86
C LEU A 114 -11.50 33.84 7.51
N ALA A 115 -10.22 33.50 7.50
CA ALA A 115 -9.51 33.02 6.32
C ALA A 115 -9.49 31.48 6.33
N MET A 116 -9.86 30.86 5.21
CA MET A 116 -9.79 29.41 4.99
C MET A 116 -9.07 29.13 3.67
N LEU A 117 -7.94 28.43 3.73
CA LEU A 117 -7.09 28.18 2.58
C LEU A 117 -6.69 26.71 2.44
N ASP A 118 -6.51 26.27 1.19
CA ASP A 118 -5.91 24.99 0.83
C ASP A 118 -4.38 24.98 1.10
N ASN A 119 -3.72 23.86 0.80
CA ASN A 119 -2.26 23.76 0.95
C ASN A 119 -1.48 24.80 0.13
N ARG A 120 -2.05 25.21 -1.02
CA ARG A 120 -1.47 26.16 -1.98
C ARG A 120 -1.88 27.62 -1.69
N ASN A 121 -2.47 27.89 -0.53
CA ASN A 121 -2.94 29.21 -0.13
C ASN A 121 -4.08 29.77 -1.01
N ASN A 122 -4.90 28.90 -1.61
CA ASN A 122 -6.11 29.31 -2.31
C ASN A 122 -7.32 29.09 -1.41
N GLY A 123 -8.30 29.99 -1.48
CA GLY A 123 -9.54 29.84 -0.75
C GLY A 123 -10.26 31.17 -0.59
N TYR A 124 -10.80 31.42 0.60
CA TYR A 124 -11.70 32.53 0.82
C TYR A 124 -11.49 33.17 2.19
N ILE A 125 -11.72 34.48 2.24
CA ILE A 125 -11.89 35.23 3.49
C ILE A 125 -13.36 35.59 3.63
N ILE A 126 -13.94 35.22 4.76
CA ILE A 126 -15.29 35.59 5.15
C ILE A 126 -15.17 36.67 6.21
N ASN A 127 -15.70 37.85 5.92
CA ASN A 127 -15.75 38.93 6.89
C ASN A 127 -17.20 39.18 7.30
N SER A 128 -17.43 39.25 8.60
CA SER A 128 -18.73 39.49 9.21
C SER A 128 -18.65 40.67 10.16
N MET A 129 -19.28 41.77 9.78
CA MET A 129 -19.37 43.00 10.55
C MET A 129 -20.73 43.04 11.26
N HIS A 130 -20.70 43.02 12.59
CA HIS A 130 -21.90 43.06 13.41
C HIS A 130 -22.20 44.49 13.85
N SER A 131 -23.39 44.99 13.53
CA SER A 131 -23.88 46.32 13.88
C SER A 131 -25.25 46.24 14.59
N ARG A 132 -25.73 47.36 15.14
CA ARG A 132 -27.05 47.44 15.80
C ARG A 132 -28.21 47.16 14.85
N GLU A 133 -28.05 47.53 13.60
CA GLU A 133 -29.09 47.43 12.56
C GLU A 133 -29.07 46.07 11.85
N GLY A 134 -27.99 45.30 12.00
CA GLY A 134 -27.84 43.99 11.38
C GLY A 134 -26.41 43.52 11.24
N CYS A 135 -26.24 42.33 10.67
CA CYS A 135 -24.96 41.72 10.38
C CYS A 135 -24.69 41.75 8.88
N TYR A 136 -23.56 42.31 8.48
CA TYR A 136 -23.12 42.33 7.09
C TYR A 136 -22.02 41.29 6.90
N THR A 137 -22.25 40.32 6.03
CA THR A 137 -21.27 39.26 5.73
C THR A 137 -20.94 39.27 4.25
N TYR A 138 -19.65 39.25 3.94
CA TYR A 138 -19.16 39.18 2.56
C TYR A 138 -17.93 38.29 2.47
N ILE A 139 -17.59 37.91 1.23
CA ILE A 139 -16.52 36.98 0.93
C ILE A 139 -15.57 37.61 -0.09
N LYS A 140 -14.26 37.44 0.14
CA LYS A 140 -13.20 37.77 -0.81
C LYS A 140 -12.44 36.50 -1.19
N GLU A 141 -12.13 36.35 -2.47
CA GLU A 141 -11.37 35.22 -2.99
C GLU A 141 -9.87 35.44 -2.79
N ILE A 142 -9.16 34.37 -2.40
CA ILE A 142 -7.71 34.36 -2.24
C ILE A 142 -7.11 33.38 -3.22
N VAL A 143 -6.17 33.85 -4.03
CA VAL A 143 -5.40 33.05 -4.97
C VAL A 143 -3.93 33.19 -4.62
N ASN A 144 -3.26 32.06 -4.36
CA ASN A 144 -1.85 32.00 -3.96
C ASN A 144 -1.49 32.94 -2.79
N GLY A 145 -2.39 33.10 -1.81
CA GLY A 145 -2.19 33.96 -0.65
C GLY A 145 -2.37 35.46 -0.91
N GLN A 146 -2.96 35.85 -2.05
CA GLN A 146 -3.26 37.24 -2.38
C GLN A 146 -4.73 37.40 -2.78
N SER A 147 -5.30 38.57 -2.49
CA SER A 147 -6.65 38.95 -2.89
C SER A 147 -6.58 39.90 -4.09
N TYR A 148 -7.52 39.78 -5.04
CA TYR A 148 -7.68 40.75 -6.11
C TYR A 148 -8.22 42.11 -5.63
N ILE A 149 -8.93 42.10 -4.51
CA ILE A 149 -9.52 43.28 -3.88
C ILE A 149 -8.72 43.60 -2.63
N ASP A 150 -8.52 44.89 -2.33
CA ASP A 150 -7.81 45.29 -1.12
C ASP A 150 -8.44 44.70 0.14
N LEU A 151 -7.58 44.16 1.00
CA LEU A 151 -7.96 43.57 2.28
C LEU A 151 -7.90 44.64 3.37
N GLY A 152 -8.92 44.66 4.22
CA GLY A 152 -8.89 45.39 5.49
C GLY A 152 -7.80 44.86 6.42
N ASP A 153 -7.52 45.59 7.50
CA ASP A 153 -6.42 45.23 8.41
C ASP A 153 -6.68 43.89 9.11
N GLU A 154 -7.91 43.66 9.56
CA GLU A 154 -8.34 42.40 10.21
C GLU A 154 -8.38 41.23 9.23
N GLU A 155 -8.75 41.48 7.97
CA GLU A 155 -8.74 40.48 6.90
C GLU A 155 -7.33 40.03 6.57
N ARG A 156 -6.42 41.01 6.43
CA ARG A 156 -5.00 40.76 6.18
C ARG A 156 -4.36 40.02 7.34
N GLN A 157 -4.74 40.35 8.57
CA GLN A 157 -4.28 39.65 9.76
C GLN A 157 -4.77 38.19 9.78
N ALA A 158 -6.05 37.94 9.49
CA ALA A 158 -6.61 36.60 9.41
C ALA A 158 -5.93 35.76 8.30
N LEU A 159 -5.68 36.37 7.15
CA LEU A 159 -4.94 35.74 6.05
C LEU A 159 -3.52 35.34 6.46
N ASN A 160 -2.80 36.25 7.11
CA ASN A 160 -1.44 35.98 7.58
C ASN A 160 -1.41 34.87 8.63
N GLN A 161 -2.38 34.82 9.55
CA GLN A 161 -2.52 33.74 10.52
C GLN A 161 -2.77 32.39 9.84
N ALA A 162 -3.66 32.35 8.84
CA ALA A 162 -3.92 31.13 8.07
C ALA A 162 -2.67 30.65 7.33
N ILE A 163 -1.95 31.54 6.64
CA ILE A 163 -0.71 31.21 5.92
C ILE A 163 0.38 30.71 6.88
N ALA A 164 0.51 31.34 8.04
CA ALA A 164 1.46 30.95 9.08
C ALA A 164 1.09 29.62 9.78
N GLY A 165 -0.09 29.05 9.50
CA GLY A 165 -0.56 27.83 10.15
C GLY A 165 -0.95 28.03 11.61
N GLN A 166 -1.21 29.27 12.05
CA GLN A 166 -1.62 29.61 13.41
C GLN A 166 -3.14 29.42 13.62
N GLY A 167 -3.76 28.49 12.87
CA GLY A 167 -5.20 28.23 12.91
C GLY A 167 -5.71 27.60 14.19
N ASP A 168 -4.81 27.12 15.05
CA ASP A 168 -5.09 26.99 16.46
C ASP A 168 -5.17 28.39 17.06
N VAL A 169 -6.38 28.97 16.99
CA VAL A 169 -6.79 29.90 18.04
C VAL A 169 -6.47 29.20 19.33
N ASP A 170 -5.62 29.80 20.14
CA ASP A 170 -5.38 29.37 21.50
C ASP A 170 -6.69 29.51 22.29
N LEU A 171 -7.57 28.51 22.15
CA LEU A 171 -8.79 28.34 22.92
C LEU A 171 -8.45 28.16 24.41
N GLY A 172 -7.17 27.91 24.75
CA GLY A 172 -6.65 27.91 26.10
C GLY A 172 -6.77 29.29 26.76
N ASP A 173 -6.52 30.38 26.02
CA ASP A 173 -6.64 31.75 26.52
C ASP A 173 -8.09 32.21 26.73
N ILE A 174 -9.07 31.56 26.09
CA ILE A 174 -10.49 31.82 26.33
C ILE A 174 -10.92 31.23 27.68
N ASN A 175 -10.36 30.09 28.09
CA ASN A 175 -10.66 29.45 29.37
C ASN A 175 -10.05 30.18 30.57
N SER A 176 -8.97 30.95 30.38
CA SER A 176 -8.37 31.75 31.47
C SER A 176 -9.17 33.04 31.76
N LYS A 177 -9.92 33.56 30.77
CA LYS A 177 -10.76 34.77 30.89
C LYS A 177 -12.22 34.50 31.23
N LEU A 178 -12.63 33.23 31.32
CA LEU A 178 -13.99 32.80 31.69
C LEU A 178 -14.12 32.42 33.18
N LYS A 179 -13.08 32.62 33.99
CA LYS A 179 -13.13 32.46 35.45
C LYS A 179 -13.29 33.81 36.15
#